data_AF-A0A5B0X8Z1-F1
#
_entry.id   AF-A0A5B0X8Z1-F1
#
_cell.length_a   1.000
_cell.length_b   1.000
_cell.length_c   1.000
_cell.angle_alpha   90.00
_cell.angle_beta   90.00
_cell.angle_gamma   90.00
#
_symmetry.space_group_name_H-M   'P 1'
#
loop_
_entity.id
_entity.type
_entity.pdbx_description
1 polymer ?
#
loop_
_entity_poly.entity_id
_entity_poly.type
_entity_poly.pdbx_seq_one_letter_code
_entity_poly.pdbx_strand_id
1 'polypeptide(L)'
;MKKYPHGHPCHSADRKTHEAIGTGSQRITAPTRKSRKKGKDASQLRINPTEPEAIVQKLKRGRGFSTAYNTSVLVNNRRIIVAQTVDPSSETQVMAALLAQNLTISGGHPEKLLLDAGYFHDDVIANARFGQYWQIFAMA
;
A
#
# COMPACT_ATOMS: atom_id res chain seq x y z
N MET A 1 8.19 -16.89 58.22
CA MET A 1 8.23 -17.40 56.83
C MET A 1 8.03 -16.21 55.90
N LYS A 2 9.07 -15.84 55.13
CA LYS A 2 9.10 -14.62 54.29
C LYS A 2 8.39 -14.89 52.95
N LYS A 3 7.51 -13.98 52.52
CA LYS A 3 6.89 -13.97 51.18
C LYS A 3 7.84 -13.30 50.17
N TYR A 4 7.98 -13.87 48.98
CA TYR A 4 8.59 -13.22 47.82
C TYR A 4 7.50 -12.85 46.79
N PRO A 5 7.45 -11.61 46.29
CA PRO A 5 6.61 -11.24 45.16
C PRO A 5 7.41 -11.36 43.84
N HIS A 6 6.91 -12.11 42.87
CA HIS A 6 7.43 -12.07 41.50
C HIS A 6 6.56 -11.13 40.67
N GLY A 7 6.96 -9.86 40.65
CA GLY A 7 6.64 -8.95 39.55
C GLY A 7 7.67 -9.14 38.43
N HIS A 8 7.21 -9.31 37.19
CA HIS A 8 8.03 -9.02 36.02
C HIS A 8 7.76 -7.57 35.59
N PRO A 9 8.79 -6.75 35.31
CA PRO A 9 8.60 -5.33 35.06
C PRO A 9 8.06 -5.10 33.65
N CYS A 10 6.89 -4.48 33.56
CA CYS A 10 6.49 -3.73 32.37
C CYS A 10 7.46 -2.54 32.23
N HIS A 11 8.33 -2.57 31.21
CA HIS A 11 9.20 -1.45 30.86
C HIS A 11 8.34 -0.23 30.52
N SER A 12 8.20 0.67 31.48
CA SER A 12 7.92 2.08 31.25
C SER A 12 9.15 2.69 30.58
N ALA A 13 9.20 2.62 29.25
CA ALA A 13 10.24 3.32 28.49
C ALA A 13 9.93 4.82 28.51
N ASP A 14 10.86 5.55 29.11
CA ASP A 14 10.89 6.98 29.26
C ASP A 14 10.73 7.75 27.95
N ARG A 15 10.10 8.91 28.08
CA ARG A 15 10.10 9.98 27.09
C ARG A 15 11.55 10.44 26.86
N LYS A 16 12.06 10.23 25.64
CA LYS A 16 12.83 11.22 24.83
C LYS A 16 13.43 10.55 23.59
N THR A 17 12.88 10.85 22.43
CA THR A 17 13.68 11.02 21.19
C THR A 17 12.90 11.93 20.24
N HIS A 18 13.04 13.24 20.45
CA HIS A 18 12.69 14.24 19.44
C HIS A 18 13.90 14.38 18.51
N GLU A 19 14.05 13.49 17.52
CA GLU A 19 14.95 13.75 16.38
C GLU A 19 14.72 12.74 15.25
N ALA A 20 13.70 12.98 14.44
CA ALA A 20 13.57 12.50 13.05
C ALA A 20 12.44 13.27 12.35
N ILE A 21 12.37 14.59 12.55
CA ILE A 21 11.35 15.44 11.92
C ILE A 21 11.95 16.00 10.63
N GLY A 22 11.82 15.24 9.55
CA GLY A 22 12.21 15.74 8.22
C GLY A 22 11.43 15.06 7.09
N THR A 23 11.40 13.73 7.09
CA THR A 23 10.92 12.97 5.93
C THR A 23 9.60 12.22 6.18
N GLY A 24 9.30 11.85 7.43
CA GLY A 24 8.09 11.07 7.79
C GLY A 24 6.78 11.87 7.73
N SER A 25 6.83 13.18 7.98
CA SER A 25 5.63 14.02 8.07
C SER A 25 4.86 14.11 6.73
N GLN A 26 5.58 14.18 5.61
CA GLN A 26 4.96 14.24 4.27
C GLN A 26 4.22 12.94 3.90
N ARG A 27 4.69 11.78 4.36
CA ARG A 27 4.07 10.47 4.05
C ARG A 27 2.77 10.23 4.84
N ILE A 28 2.63 10.80 6.04
CA ILE A 28 1.44 10.67 6.91
C ILE A 28 0.32 11.65 6.48
N THR A 29 0.67 12.78 5.88
CA THR A 29 -0.30 13.82 5.49
C THR A 29 -1.12 13.47 4.24
N ALA A 30 -0.60 12.65 3.32
CA ALA A 30 -1.32 12.29 2.10
C ALA A 30 -2.54 11.37 2.35
N PRO A 31 -2.44 10.29 3.16
CA PRO A 31 -3.58 9.42 3.47
C PRO A 31 -4.68 10.12 4.29
N THR A 32 -4.31 10.98 5.25
CA THR A 32 -5.27 11.77 6.05
C THR A 32 -6.10 12.74 5.18
N ARG A 33 -5.47 13.38 4.18
CA ARG A 33 -6.18 14.22 3.20
C ARG A 33 -7.10 13.41 2.29
N LYS A 34 -6.68 12.22 1.83
CA LYS A 34 -7.52 11.30 1.02
C LYS A 34 -8.74 10.81 1.81
N SER A 35 -8.59 10.49 3.09
CA SER A 35 -9.70 10.03 3.96
C SER A 35 -10.78 11.09 4.14
N ARG A 36 -10.36 12.35 4.41
CA ARG A 36 -11.27 13.50 4.52
C ARG A 36 -12.08 13.74 3.25
N LYS A 37 -11.47 13.59 2.07
CA LYS A 37 -12.17 13.69 0.78
C LYS A 37 -13.21 12.60 0.56
N LYS A 38 -13.03 11.42 1.15
CA LYS A 38 -13.98 10.30 1.09
C LYS A 38 -15.04 10.34 2.20
N GLY A 39 -15.13 11.44 2.96
CA GLY A 39 -16.10 11.59 4.06
C GLY A 39 -15.86 10.67 5.26
N LYS A 40 -14.69 10.03 5.34
CA LYS A 40 -14.32 9.14 6.44
C LYS A 40 -13.74 9.94 7.59
N ASP A 41 -14.12 9.59 8.82
CA ASP A 41 -13.61 10.23 10.03
C ASP A 41 -12.09 10.02 10.12
N ALA A 42 -11.34 11.12 9.92
CA ALA A 42 -9.89 11.12 9.99
C ALA A 42 -9.38 10.81 11.40
N SER A 43 -10.20 10.99 12.45
CA SER A 43 -9.84 10.68 13.83
C SER A 43 -9.64 9.18 14.08
N GLN A 44 -10.31 8.34 13.28
CA GLN A 44 -10.19 6.88 13.36
C GLN A 44 -9.13 6.30 12.41
N LEU A 45 -8.53 7.13 11.55
CA LEU A 45 -7.51 6.67 10.62
C LEU A 45 -6.24 6.30 11.37
N ARG A 46 -5.75 5.08 11.15
CA ARG A 46 -4.50 4.58 11.70
C ARG A 46 -3.54 4.26 10.57
N ILE A 47 -2.34 4.82 10.65
CA ILE A 47 -1.27 4.62 9.67
C ILE A 47 -0.06 4.12 10.46
N ASN A 48 0.62 3.09 9.96
CA ASN A 48 1.89 2.67 10.55
C ASN A 48 2.98 3.71 10.17
N PRO A 49 3.66 4.35 11.15
CA PRO A 49 4.65 5.38 10.86
C PRO A 49 5.92 4.84 10.18
N THR A 50 6.24 3.57 10.38
CA THR A 50 7.45 2.93 9.81
C THR A 50 7.20 2.34 8.44
N GLU A 51 6.00 1.80 8.23
CA GLU A 51 5.57 1.12 6.99
C GLU A 51 4.26 1.75 6.50
N PRO A 52 4.31 2.96 5.89
CA PRO A 52 3.11 3.72 5.53
C PRO A 52 2.24 3.04 4.46
N GLU A 53 2.80 2.10 3.70
CA GLU A 53 2.12 1.24 2.74
C GLU A 53 1.39 0.04 3.39
N ALA A 54 1.64 -0.23 4.67
CA ALA A 54 0.92 -1.22 5.44
C ALA A 54 -0.43 -0.69 5.92
N ILE A 55 -1.48 -1.49 5.74
CA ILE A 55 -2.79 -1.20 6.30
C ILE A 55 -2.87 -1.66 7.76
N VAL A 56 -3.42 -0.82 8.63
CA VAL A 56 -3.65 -1.15 10.04
C VAL A 56 -5.06 -1.72 10.19
N GLN A 57 -5.16 -3.02 10.40
CA GLN A 57 -6.43 -3.75 10.53
C GLN A 57 -6.72 -4.13 11.98
N LYS A 58 -8.00 -4.09 12.37
CA LYS A 58 -8.45 -4.53 13.69
C LYS A 58 -8.49 -6.06 13.74
N LEU A 59 -7.87 -6.65 14.75
CA LEU A 59 -7.88 -8.10 14.95
C LEU A 59 -9.22 -8.55 15.56
N LYS A 60 -9.66 -9.76 15.16
CA LYS A 60 -10.87 -10.38 15.70
C LYS A 60 -10.76 -10.61 17.22
N ARG A 61 -11.92 -10.60 17.90
CA ARG A 61 -12.07 -10.85 19.35
C ARG A 61 -11.31 -9.85 20.24
N GLY A 62 -11.21 -8.59 19.81
CA GLY A 62 -10.63 -7.52 20.64
C GLY A 62 -9.13 -7.63 20.86
N ARG A 63 -8.39 -8.42 20.06
CA ARG A 63 -6.94 -8.64 20.21
C ARG A 63 -6.07 -7.48 19.69
N GLY A 64 -6.60 -6.26 19.70
CA GLY A 64 -5.89 -5.08 19.20
C GLY A 64 -5.87 -4.99 17.68
N PHE A 65 -4.73 -4.59 17.13
CA PHE A 65 -4.54 -4.25 15.72
C PHE A 65 -3.27 -4.92 15.18
N SER A 66 -3.24 -5.15 13.87
CA SER A 66 -2.08 -5.69 13.16
C SER A 66 -1.93 -5.01 11.81
N THR A 67 -0.75 -5.13 11.22
CA THR A 67 -0.46 -4.66 9.87
C THR A 67 -0.72 -5.75 8.85
N ALA A 68 -1.23 -5.36 7.69
CA ALA A 68 -1.35 -6.23 6.53
C ALA A 68 -0.96 -5.44 5.27
N TYR A 69 -0.77 -6.17 4.18
CA TYR A 69 -0.42 -5.59 2.88
C TYR A 69 -1.40 -6.10 1.83
N ASN A 70 -1.92 -5.18 1.03
CA ASN A 70 -2.69 -5.50 -0.16
C ASN A 70 -1.72 -5.51 -1.34
N THR A 71 -1.31 -6.70 -1.75
CA THR A 71 -0.35 -6.90 -2.84
C THR A 71 -1.08 -7.18 -4.15
N SER A 72 -0.59 -6.57 -5.22
CA SER A 72 -1.03 -6.83 -6.59
C SER A 72 0.17 -7.29 -7.42
N VAL A 73 -0.03 -8.33 -8.22
CA VAL A 73 1.02 -8.91 -9.07
C VAL A 73 0.53 -9.07 -10.50
N LEU A 74 1.42 -8.85 -11.47
CA LEU A 74 1.18 -9.20 -12.86
C LEU A 74 2.02 -10.41 -13.23
N VAL A 75 1.40 -11.38 -13.89
CA VAL A 75 2.00 -12.67 -14.23
C VAL A 75 1.80 -12.93 -15.71
N ASN A 76 2.83 -13.38 -16.40
CA ASN A 76 2.73 -13.74 -17.82
C ASN A 76 2.22 -15.18 -18.02
N ASN A 77 1.99 -15.59 -19.27
CA ASN A 77 1.48 -16.92 -19.60
C ASN A 77 2.41 -18.08 -19.17
N ARG A 78 3.67 -17.79 -18.85
CA ARG A 78 4.65 -18.76 -18.35
C ARG A 78 4.68 -18.84 -16.82
N ARG A 79 3.72 -18.18 -16.14
CA ARG A 79 3.63 -18.08 -14.67
C ARG A 79 4.79 -17.34 -14.02
N ILE A 80 5.45 -16.47 -14.77
CA ILE A 80 6.54 -15.62 -14.27
C ILE A 80 5.95 -14.28 -13.84
N ILE A 81 6.28 -13.84 -12.62
CA ILE A 81 5.91 -12.52 -12.12
C ILE A 81 6.72 -11.46 -12.89
N VAL A 82 6.02 -10.54 -13.55
CA VAL A 82 6.61 -9.46 -14.37
C VAL A 82 6.36 -8.06 -13.80
N ALA A 83 5.55 -7.96 -12.74
CA ALA A 83 5.40 -6.74 -11.95
C ALA A 83 4.77 -7.05 -10.59
N GLN A 84 5.06 -6.22 -9.59
CA GLN A 84 4.40 -6.29 -8.29
C GLN A 84 4.29 -4.91 -7.64
N THR A 85 3.27 -4.68 -6.82
CA THR A 85 3.14 -3.45 -6.05
C THR A 85 2.19 -3.62 -4.87
N VAL A 86 2.19 -2.62 -3.98
CA VAL A 86 1.39 -2.55 -2.76
C VAL A 86 0.81 -1.15 -2.68
N ASP A 87 -0.51 -1.06 -2.46
CA ASP A 87 -1.16 0.21 -2.14
C ASP A 87 -1.96 0.09 -0.83
N PRO A 88 -1.79 1.04 0.12
CA PRO A 88 -2.46 0.99 1.43
C PRO A 88 -3.97 1.32 1.37
N SER A 89 -4.55 1.65 0.20
CA SER A 89 -5.89 2.19 0.13
C SER A 89 -6.79 1.58 -0.94
N SER A 90 -6.25 1.14 -2.07
CA SER A 90 -7.03 0.74 -3.24
C SER A 90 -6.25 -0.21 -4.13
N GLU A 91 -6.81 -1.41 -4.36
CA GLU A 91 -6.26 -2.38 -5.32
C GLU A 91 -6.32 -1.88 -6.76
N THR A 92 -7.22 -0.95 -7.10
CA THR A 92 -7.33 -0.42 -8.47
C THR A 92 -6.28 0.64 -8.83
N GLN A 93 -5.69 1.32 -7.83
CA GLN A 93 -4.72 2.41 -8.06
C GLN A 93 -3.33 1.91 -8.47
N VAL A 94 -3.14 0.59 -8.45
CA VAL A 94 -1.86 -0.08 -8.72
C VAL A 94 -1.55 -0.26 -10.20
N MET A 95 -2.57 -0.19 -11.07
CA MET A 95 -2.46 -0.68 -12.45
C MET A 95 -1.44 0.08 -13.30
N ALA A 96 -1.37 1.40 -13.16
CA ALA A 96 -0.37 2.21 -13.85
C ALA A 96 1.06 1.76 -13.50
N ALA A 97 1.33 1.53 -12.21
CA ALA A 97 2.63 1.09 -11.73
C ALA A 97 2.98 -0.33 -12.22
N LEU A 98 2.01 -1.25 -12.25
CA LEU A 98 2.23 -2.60 -12.76
C LEU A 98 2.54 -2.62 -14.26
N LEU A 99 1.80 -1.85 -15.07
CA LEU A 99 2.04 -1.79 -16.51
C LEU A 99 3.38 -1.14 -16.85
N ALA A 100 3.78 -0.11 -16.09
CA ALA A 100 5.10 0.50 -16.25
C ALA A 100 6.24 -0.48 -15.92
N GLN A 101 6.13 -1.24 -14.82
CA GLN A 101 7.12 -2.27 -14.49
C GLN A 101 7.21 -3.36 -15.56
N ASN A 102 6.06 -3.84 -16.06
CA ASN A 102 6.05 -4.81 -17.14
C ASN A 102 6.69 -4.26 -18.42
N LEU A 103 6.46 -3.01 -18.77
CA LEU A 103 7.11 -2.39 -19.93
C LEU A 103 8.63 -2.45 -19.79
N THR A 104 9.15 -2.11 -18.61
CA THR A 104 10.59 -2.16 -18.32
C THR A 104 11.16 -3.58 -18.39
N ILE A 105 10.43 -4.59 -17.88
CA ILE A 105 10.92 -5.97 -17.81
C ILE A 105 10.75 -6.71 -19.14
N SER A 106 9.59 -6.56 -19.78
CA SER A 106 9.19 -7.31 -20.97
C SER A 106 9.49 -6.56 -22.28
N GLY A 107 9.88 -5.29 -22.22
CA GLY A 107 10.16 -4.45 -23.38
C GLY A 107 8.93 -3.98 -24.16
N GLY A 108 7.73 -4.25 -23.66
CA GLY A 108 6.48 -3.91 -24.32
C GLY A 108 5.27 -3.94 -23.41
N HIS A 109 4.18 -3.32 -23.87
CA HIS A 109 2.88 -3.43 -23.21
C HIS A 109 2.23 -4.79 -23.50
N PRO A 110 1.43 -5.33 -22.56
CA PRO A 110 0.73 -6.58 -22.79
C PRO A 110 -0.37 -6.38 -23.85
N GLU A 111 -0.45 -7.28 -24.82
CA GLU A 111 -1.52 -7.26 -25.83
C GLU A 111 -2.90 -7.55 -25.22
N LYS A 112 -2.93 -8.39 -24.18
CA LYS A 112 -4.13 -8.81 -23.46
C LYS A 112 -3.86 -8.83 -21.97
N LEU A 113 -4.81 -8.31 -21.21
CA LEU A 113 -4.84 -8.37 -19.74
C LEU A 113 -6.05 -9.19 -19.30
N LEU A 114 -5.80 -10.19 -18.45
CA LEU A 114 -6.83 -10.92 -17.74
C LEU A 114 -6.74 -10.52 -16.27
N LEU A 115 -7.78 -9.87 -15.78
CA LEU A 115 -7.83 -9.32 -14.42
C LEU A 115 -8.98 -9.96 -13.65
N ASP A 116 -8.81 -10.05 -12.33
CA ASP A 116 -9.89 -10.47 -11.44
C ASP A 116 -11.04 -9.45 -11.44
N ALA A 117 -12.25 -9.88 -11.06
CA ALA A 117 -13.43 -9.03 -11.00
C ALA A 117 -13.25 -7.79 -10.09
N GLY A 118 -12.39 -7.87 -9.07
CA GLY A 118 -12.04 -6.73 -8.21
C GLY A 118 -11.36 -5.56 -8.94
N TYR A 119 -10.81 -5.81 -10.14
CA TYR A 119 -10.20 -4.78 -11.00
C TYR A 119 -11.18 -4.19 -12.03
N PHE A 120 -12.46 -4.56 -11.99
CA PHE A 120 -13.48 -3.96 -12.87
C PHE A 120 -13.80 -2.53 -12.43
N HIS A 121 -13.01 -1.57 -12.90
CA HIS A 121 -13.10 -0.15 -12.56
C HIS A 121 -12.66 0.72 -13.74
N ASP A 122 -13.30 1.88 -13.93
CA ASP A 122 -13.06 2.75 -15.10
C ASP A 122 -11.58 3.15 -15.25
N ASP A 123 -10.94 3.57 -14.16
CA ASP A 123 -9.50 3.88 -14.14
C ASP A 123 -8.62 2.72 -14.62
N VAL A 124 -8.98 1.47 -14.30
CA VAL A 124 -8.23 0.29 -14.72
C VAL A 124 -8.38 0.08 -16.23
N ILE A 125 -9.61 0.19 -16.74
CA ILE A 125 -9.92 0.09 -18.16
C ILE A 125 -9.20 1.20 -18.95
N ALA A 126 -9.17 2.42 -18.42
CA ALA A 126 -8.46 3.54 -18.99
C ALA A 126 -6.95 3.25 -19.07
N ASN A 127 -6.32 2.84 -17.96
CA ASN A 127 -4.89 2.49 -17.92
C ASN A 127 -4.53 1.36 -18.90
N ALA A 128 -5.40 0.36 -19.06
CA ALA A 128 -5.19 -0.73 -20.02
C ALA A 128 -5.21 -0.24 -21.48
N ARG A 129 -5.99 0.80 -21.80
CA ARG A 129 -6.07 1.38 -23.15
C ARG A 129 -4.90 2.32 -23.47
N PHE A 130 -4.37 3.02 -22.47
CA PHE A 130 -3.30 4.00 -22.68
C PHE A 130 -1.91 3.40 -22.91
N GLY A 131 -1.71 2.11 -22.63
CA GLY A 131 -0.48 1.39 -22.99
C GLY A 131 -0.15 1.43 -24.50
N GLN A 132 -1.10 1.78 -25.38
CA GLN A 132 -0.83 1.93 -26.81
C GLN A 132 -0.40 3.34 -27.25
N TYR A 133 -0.55 4.36 -26.39
CA TYR A 133 -0.38 5.77 -26.80
C TYR A 133 0.85 6.47 -26.22
N TRP A 134 1.55 5.85 -25.25
CA TRP A 134 2.80 6.42 -24.71
C TRP A 134 4.00 6.31 -25.67
N GLN A 135 3.92 5.45 -26.70
CA GLN A 135 4.94 5.42 -27.76
C GLN A 135 4.91 6.67 -28.67
N ILE A 136 3.80 7.40 -28.74
CA ILE A 136 3.67 8.53 -29.67
C ILE A 136 4.28 9.83 -29.08
N PHE A 137 4.33 9.99 -27.76
CA PHE A 137 4.84 11.21 -27.11
C PHE A 137 6.26 11.09 -26.53
N ALA A 138 6.87 9.90 -26.49
CA ALA A 138 8.24 9.71 -26.01
C ALA A 138 9.33 9.72 -27.12
N MET A 139 8.95 9.95 -28.38
CA MET A 139 9.86 10.08 -29.53
C MET A 139 9.74 11.45 -30.24
N ALA A 140 9.44 12.52 -29.50
CA ALA A 140 9.46 13.90 -30.00
C ALA A 140 10.35 14.78 -29.12
#